data_AF-A0A2M7MX00-F1
#
_entry.id   AF-A0A2M7MX00-F1
#
_cell.length_a   1.000
_cell.length_b   1.000
_cell.length_c   1.000
_cell.angle_alpha   90.00
_cell.angle_beta   90.00
_cell.angle_gamma   90.00
#
_symmetry.space_group_name_H-M   'P 1'
#
loop_
_entity.id
_entity.type
_entity.pdbx_description
1 polymer ?
#
loop_
_entity_poly.entity_id
_entity_poly.type
_entity_poly.pdbx_seq_one_letter_code
_entity_poly.pdbx_strand_id
1 'polypeptide(L)'
;MKISYHETDDILRIELKMGKIVRDVSMNWNVTIGYTDSWVGEITILDARQAGLFPMVLEGCCIPCDYVPSRKATRDYLNQGEADADN
;
A
#
# COMPACT_ATOMS: atom_id res chain seq x y z
N MET A 1 20.54 -3.29 3.81
CA MET A 1 19.11 -2.94 3.77
C MET A 1 18.77 -2.48 2.36
N LYS A 2 17.78 -3.13 1.73
CA LYS A 2 17.30 -2.81 0.38
C LYS A 2 15.78 -2.80 0.42
N ILE A 3 15.18 -1.76 -0.14
CA ILE A 3 13.73 -1.63 -0.27
C ILE A 3 13.42 -1.65 -1.76
N SER A 4 12.55 -2.55 -2.17
CA SER A 4 12.07 -2.68 -3.56
C SER A 4 10.56 -2.70 -3.56
N TYR A 5 9.97 -1.85 -4.40
CA TYR A 5 8.54 -1.79 -4.60
C TYR A 5 8.21 -2.21 -6.03
N HIS A 6 7.26 -3.12 -6.16
CA HIS A 6 6.75 -3.62 -7.43
C HIS A 6 5.38 -3.00 -7.67
N GLU A 7 5.33 -1.96 -8.51
CA GLU A 7 4.12 -1.14 -8.70
C GLU A 7 2.95 -1.93 -9.30
N THR A 8 3.23 -2.87 -10.21
CA THR A 8 2.23 -3.68 -10.91
C THR A 8 1.39 -4.50 -9.95
N ASP A 9 2.02 -5.03 -8.90
CA ASP A 9 1.41 -5.97 -7.96
C ASP A 9 1.12 -5.33 -6.59
N ASP A 10 1.45 -4.05 -6.40
CA ASP A 10 1.42 -3.34 -5.11
C ASP A 10 2.16 -4.09 -3.98
N ILE A 11 3.33 -4.65 -4.33
CA ILE A 11 4.15 -5.43 -3.38
C ILE A 11 5.36 -4.60 -2.94
N LEU A 12 5.46 -4.37 -1.64
CA LEU A 12 6.63 -3.77 -1.01
C LEU A 12 7.46 -4.85 -0.33
N ARG A 13 8.72 -4.95 -0.73
CA ARG A 13 9.69 -5.87 -0.15
C ARG A 13 10.84 -5.11 0.50
N ILE A 14 11.06 -5.37 1.78
CA ILE A 14 12.07 -4.74 2.62
C ILE A 14 13.05 -5.83 3.05
N GLU A 15 14.21 -5.88 2.43
CA GLU A 15 15.31 -6.76 2.81
C GLU A 15 16.19 -6.04 3.84
N LEU A 16 16.14 -6.45 5.11
CA LEU A 16 16.94 -5.85 6.17
C LEU A 16 18.35 -6.42 6.18
N LYS A 17 18.46 -7.75 6.21
CA LYS A 17 19.74 -8.49 6.30
C LYS A 17 19.76 -9.67 5.34
N MET A 18 20.87 -9.80 4.59
CA MET A 18 21.08 -10.94 3.71
C MET A 18 21.51 -12.16 4.52
N GLY A 19 20.71 -13.22 4.46
CA GLY A 19 20.90 -14.47 5.19
C GLY A 19 19.80 -15.45 4.83
N LYS A 20 19.95 -16.71 5.25
CA LYS A 20 18.92 -17.72 5.02
C LYS A 20 17.71 -17.41 5.93
N ILE A 21 16.53 -17.29 5.34
CA ILE A 21 15.28 -17.24 6.09
C ILE A 21 15.04 -18.62 6.70
N VAL A 22 14.97 -18.67 8.03
CA VAL A 22 14.76 -19.91 8.80
C VAL A 22 13.31 -20.06 9.24
N ARG A 23 12.57 -18.95 9.28
CA ARG A 23 11.17 -18.91 9.69
C ARG A 23 10.47 -17.78 8.94
N ASP A 24 9.24 -18.06 8.55
CA ASP A 24 8.34 -17.07 7.98
C ASP A 24 7.09 -16.99 8.87
N VAL A 25 6.63 -15.77 9.15
CA VAL A 25 5.42 -15.50 9.93
C VAL A 25 4.56 -14.49 9.17
N SER A 26 3.37 -14.92 8.78
CA SER A 26 2.36 -14.02 8.24
C SER A 26 1.64 -13.30 9.38
N MET A 27 1.79 -11.98 9.44
CA MET A 27 0.97 -11.10 10.26
C MET A 27 -0.20 -10.65 9.39
N ASN A 28 -1.39 -11.21 9.64
CA ASN A 28 -2.57 -11.03 8.78
C ASN A 28 -2.38 -11.64 7.38
N TRP A 29 -3.26 -11.30 6.43
CA TRP A 29 -3.23 -11.82 5.06
C TRP A 29 -2.22 -11.13 4.15
N ASN A 30 -1.78 -9.91 4.50
CA ASN A 30 -1.02 -9.02 3.62
C ASN A 30 0.37 -8.63 4.12
N VAL A 31 0.81 -9.09 5.30
CA VAL A 31 2.17 -8.83 5.80
C VAL A 31 2.83 -10.15 6.17
N THR A 32 4.05 -10.32 5.69
CA THR A 32 4.84 -11.53 5.87
C THR A 32 6.23 -11.14 6.35
N ILE A 33 6.66 -11.69 7.49
CA ILE A 33 7.95 -11.40 8.10
C ILE A 33 8.83 -12.65 8.07
N GLY A 34 9.89 -12.59 7.29
CA GLY A 34 10.96 -13.58 7.25
C GLY A 34 12.01 -13.29 8.31
N TYR A 35 12.22 -14.23 9.22
CA TYR A 35 13.27 -14.17 10.25
C TYR A 35 14.49 -14.99 9.82
N THR A 36 15.68 -14.46 10.09
CA THR A 36 16.92 -15.24 10.12
C THR A 36 17.11 -15.87 11.50
N ASP A 37 18.22 -16.55 11.72
CA ASP A 37 18.57 -17.20 12.99
C ASP A 37 18.40 -16.32 14.24
N SER A 38 18.69 -15.02 14.13
CA SER A 38 18.82 -14.10 15.27
C SER A 38 18.09 -12.76 15.07
N TRP A 39 17.66 -12.43 13.85
CA TRP A 39 17.15 -11.10 13.48
C TRP A 39 16.07 -11.20 12.40
N VAL A 40 15.39 -10.08 12.10
CA VAL A 40 14.48 -10.01 10.94
C VAL A 40 15.31 -9.95 9.65
N GLY A 41 15.03 -10.86 8.73
CA GLY A 41 15.69 -10.95 7.43
C GLY A 41 15.00 -10.08 6.39
N GLU A 42 13.72 -10.34 6.15
CA GLU A 42 12.92 -9.61 5.18
C GLU A 42 11.47 -9.39 5.65
N ILE A 43 10.84 -8.37 5.10
CA ILE A 43 9.42 -8.08 5.29
C ILE A 43 8.81 -7.91 3.90
N THR A 44 7.76 -8.66 3.62
CA THR A 44 6.99 -8.58 2.38
C THR A 44 5.58 -8.10 2.73
N ILE A 45 5.16 -7.01 2.10
CA ILE A 45 3.85 -6.41 2.27
C ILE A 45 3.14 -6.45 0.92
N LEU A 46 1.97 -7.07 0.90
CA LEU A 46 1.04 -7.06 -0.22
C LEU A 46 0.06 -5.89 -0.06
N ASP A 47 -0.41 -5.35 -1.17
CA ASP A 47 -1.32 -4.20 -1.20
C ASP A 47 -0.79 -3.02 -0.38
N ALA A 48 0.53 -2.77 -0.45
CA ALA A 48 1.23 -1.85 0.44
C ALA A 48 0.69 -0.42 0.34
N ARG A 49 0.40 0.05 -0.88
CA ARG A 49 -0.18 1.36 -1.14
C ARG A 49 -1.66 1.39 -0.77
N GLN A 50 -2.44 0.39 -1.18
CA GLN A 50 -3.87 0.33 -0.88
C GLN A 50 -4.14 0.25 0.64
N ALA A 51 -3.32 -0.49 1.38
CA ALA A 51 -3.40 -0.62 2.83
C ALA A 51 -2.81 0.58 3.59
N GLY A 52 -2.20 1.55 2.89
CA GLY A 52 -1.56 2.71 3.51
C GLY A 52 -0.28 2.37 4.30
N LEU A 53 0.33 1.21 4.03
CA LEU A 53 1.58 0.73 4.65
C LEU A 53 2.83 1.14 3.86
N PHE A 54 2.66 1.91 2.77
CA PHE A 54 3.75 2.42 1.97
C PHE A 54 4.48 3.56 2.70
N PRO A 55 5.78 3.43 3.03
CA PRO A 55 6.48 4.33 3.93
C PRO A 55 6.91 5.66 3.28
N MET A 56 6.45 5.95 2.06
CA MET A 56 6.76 7.19 1.36
C MET A 56 5.47 7.94 1.01
N VAL A 57 5.46 9.24 1.31
CA VAL A 57 4.48 10.16 0.76
C VAL A 57 4.97 10.50 -0.65
N LEU A 58 4.16 10.22 -1.67
CA LEU A 58 4.43 10.69 -3.02
C LEU A 58 4.16 12.20 -3.04
N GLU A 59 5.20 13.01 -2.77
CA GLU A 59 5.16 14.46 -2.99
C GLU A 59 4.97 14.70 -4.50
N GLY A 60 3.71 14.86 -4.91
CA GLY A 60 3.31 14.92 -6.30
C GLY A 60 1.85 14.56 -6.56
N CYS A 61 1.13 13.96 -5.61
CA CYS A 61 -0.33 13.96 -5.66
C CYS A 61 -0.85 15.21 -4.94
N CYS A 62 -1.32 16.20 -5.72
CA CYS A 62 -1.94 17.43 -5.24
C CYS A 62 -3.36 17.19 -4.66
N ILE A 63 -3.58 16.09 -3.94
CA ILE A 63 -4.82 15.84 -3.23
C ILE A 63 -4.46 15.43 -1.81
N PRO A 64 -4.90 16.17 -0.78
CA PRO A 64 -4.68 15.75 0.60
C PRO A 64 -5.31 14.37 0.81
N CYS A 65 -4.53 13.43 1.36
CA CYS A 65 -4.95 12.05 1.64
C CYS A 65 -6.11 11.94 2.65
N ASP A 66 -6.66 13.05 3.13
CA ASP A 66 -7.89 13.11 3.91
C ASP A 66 -9.16 13.09 3.01
N TYR A 67 -9.00 13.23 1.69
CA TYR A 67 -10.10 13.18 0.71
C TYR A 67 -10.26 11.79 0.09
N VAL A 68 -10.49 10.78 0.94
CA VAL A 68 -11.13 9.53 0.48
C VAL A 68 -12.63 9.68 0.72
N PRO A 69 -13.43 10.12 -0.27
CA PRO A 69 -14.87 10.15 -0.09
C PRO A 69 -15.33 8.73 0.24
N SER A 70 -15.89 8.56 1.44
CA SER A 70 -16.57 7.33 1.82
C SER A 70 -17.52 6.92 0.67
N ARG A 71 -17.64 5.62 0.38
CA ARG A 71 -18.39 5.04 -0.75
C ARG A 71 -19.81 5.60 -1.00
N LYS A 72 -20.39 6.39 -0.08
CA LYS A 72 -21.65 7.10 -0.29
C LYS A 72 -21.51 8.37 -1.14
N ALA A 73 -20.40 9.11 -1.02
CA ALA A 73 -20.25 10.40 -1.69
C ALA A 73 -20.03 10.27 -3.21
N THR A 74 -19.46 9.17 -3.71
CA THR A 74 -19.26 8.96 -5.16
C THR A 74 -20.56 8.80 -5.96
N ARG A 75 -21.69 8.48 -5.31
CA ARG A 75 -23.00 8.37 -6.01
C ARG A 75 -23.62 9.74 -6.29
N ASP A 76 -23.35 10.75 -5.47
CA ASP A 76 -23.98 12.06 -5.60
C ASP A 76 -23.32 12.92 -6.69
N TYR A 77 -22.00 12.80 -6.88
CA TYR A 77 -21.27 13.52 -7.93
C TYR A 77 -21.59 13.06 -9.36
N LEU A 78 -21.93 11.79 -9.56
CA LEU A 78 -22.28 11.28 -10.90
C LEU A 78 -23.65 11.76 -11.38
N ASN A 79 -24.57 12.07 -10.46
CA ASN A 79 -25.91 12.56 -10.82
C ASN A 79 -25.97 14.09 -10.98
N GLN A 80 -24.95 14.81 -10.52
CA GLN A 80 -24.90 16.28 -10.63
C GLN A 80 -24.43 16.72 -12.04
N GLY A 81 -23.62 15.91 -12.73
CA GLY A 81 -23.08 16.25 -14.06
C GLY A 81 -24.05 16.13 -15.24
N GLU A 82 -25.26 15.57 -15.05
CA GLU A 82 -26.29 15.48 -16.10
C GLU A 82 -27.31 16.63 -16.06
N ALA A 83 -27.32 17.47 -15.01
CA ALA A 83 -28.29 18.56 -14.86
C ALA A 83 -27.83 19.90 -15.46
N ASP A 84 -26.56 20.00 -15.87
CA ASP A 84 -25.92 21.30 -16.17
C ASP A 84 -25.65 21.50 -17.68
N ALA A 85 -26.06 20.54 -18.53
CA ALA A 85 -25.77 20.53 -19.98
C ALA A 85 -26.89 21.11 -20.87
N ASP A 86 -27.93 21.70 -20.28
CA ASP A 86 -29.04 22.33 -21.02
C ASP A 86 -29.40 23.71 -20.43
N ASN A 87 -28.52 24.70 -20.64
CA ASN A 87 -28.85 26.12 -20.64
C ASN A 87 -27.80 26.96 -21.39
#